data_AF-A0A8X6F2I4-F1
#
_entry.id   AF-A0A8X6F2I4-F1
#
_cell.length_a   1.000
_cell.length_b   1.000
_cell.length_c   1.000
_cell.angle_alpha   90.00
_cell.angle_beta   90.00
_cell.angle_gamma   90.00
#
_symmetry.space_group_name_H-M   'P 1'
#
loop_
_entity.id
_entity.type
_entity.pdbx_description
1 polymer ?
#
loop_
_entity_poly.entity_id
_entity_poly.type
_entity_poly.pdbx_seq_one_letter_code
_entity_poly.pdbx_strand_id
1 'polypeptide(L)'
;MEGATLAQMVSKSKAIILDIEGTMTSIDFIRENVFPYAESHLEDFIMNNWEEVKEIGLLLQQQSGDSKGNSEDLIPLPQVPTTENIDEIQNFQRALVFYVKQRMNANRNDPAMKKIQGLVLRNAFRSGDIIAEIYPDTVKALETWSLENKQVFTYSTGIREVQVEFFKNTNFGNKAQVSCAIFF
;
A
#
# COMPACT_ATOMS: atom_id res chain seq x y z
N MET A 1 -1.25 9.47 42.95
CA MET A 1 -1.08 8.09 42.43
C MET A 1 -0.04 8.18 41.33
N GLU A 2 1.16 7.64 41.55
CA GLU A 2 2.12 7.47 40.45
C GLU A 2 1.57 6.40 39.51
N GLY A 3 1.26 6.80 38.27
CA GLY A 3 0.84 5.86 37.24
C GLY A 3 1.95 4.88 36.91
N ALA A 4 1.58 3.68 36.44
CA ALA A 4 2.57 2.74 35.91
C ALA A 4 3.35 3.41 34.76
N THR A 5 4.67 3.23 34.75
CA THR A 5 5.51 3.70 33.64
C THR A 5 5.13 2.98 32.34
N LEU A 6 5.42 3.58 31.19
CA LEU A 6 5.21 2.93 29.89
C LEU A 6 5.89 1.56 29.82
N ALA A 7 7.11 1.43 30.35
CA ALA A 7 7.82 0.15 30.41
C ALA A 7 7.06 -0.91 31.22
N GLN A 8 6.47 -0.53 32.36
CA GLN A 8 5.65 -1.44 33.16
C GLN A 8 4.35 -1.80 32.46
N MET A 9 3.73 -0.88 31.72
CA MET A 9 2.53 -1.15 30.93
C MET A 9 2.85 -2.15 29.82
N VAL A 10 3.89 -1.91 29.02
CA VAL A 10 4.33 -2.79 27.93
C VAL A 10 4.68 -4.18 28.45
N SER A 11 5.41 -4.27 29.57
CA SER A 11 5.77 -5.54 30.21
C SER A 11 4.52 -6.36 30.59
N LYS A 12 3.45 -5.73 31.09
CA LYS A 12 2.20 -6.42 31.46
C LYS A 12 1.26 -6.72 30.29
N SER A 13 1.45 -6.07 29.14
CA SER A 13 0.61 -6.27 27.96
C SER A 13 0.84 -7.62 27.28
N LYS A 14 -0.23 -8.23 26.77
CA LYS A 14 -0.16 -9.43 25.90
C LYS A 14 0.00 -9.08 24.43
N ALA A 15 -0.48 -7.91 24.04
CA ALA A 15 -0.44 -7.41 22.68
C ALA A 15 0.07 -5.96 22.65
N ILE A 16 0.74 -5.62 21.56
CA ILE A 16 1.29 -4.29 21.28
C ILE A 16 0.78 -3.89 19.90
N ILE A 17 0.22 -2.69 19.80
CA ILE A 17 -0.25 -2.11 18.53
C ILE A 17 0.65 -0.92 18.23
N LEU A 18 1.23 -0.90 17.03
CA LEU A 18 2.13 0.15 16.58
C LEU A 18 1.61 0.78 15.28
N ASP A 19 1.81 2.09 15.15
CA ASP A 19 1.79 2.72 13.83
C ASP A 19 3.08 2.37 13.06
N ILE A 20 3.11 2.63 11.75
CA ILE A 20 4.25 2.39 10.87
C ILE A 20 5.01 3.69 10.63
N GLU A 21 4.37 4.65 9.97
CA GLU A 21 4.99 5.90 9.50
C GLU A 21 5.34 6.80 10.69
N GLY A 22 6.61 7.20 10.83
CA GLY A 22 7.09 8.01 11.96
C GLY A 22 7.21 7.25 13.29
N THR A 23 6.85 5.96 13.33
CA THR A 23 6.97 5.11 14.53
C THR A 23 7.97 3.99 14.33
N MET A 24 7.79 3.16 13.29
CA MET A 24 8.67 2.04 12.97
C MET A 24 9.65 2.36 11.84
N THR A 25 9.30 3.33 11.00
CA THR A 25 10.06 3.81 9.84
C THR A 25 10.00 5.34 9.76
N SER A 26 10.87 5.95 8.96
CA SER A 26 10.87 7.39 8.76
C SER A 26 9.72 7.84 7.84
N ILE A 27 9.16 9.01 8.16
CA ILE A 27 8.19 9.68 7.29
C ILE A 27 8.84 9.95 5.92
N ASP A 28 10.10 10.35 5.92
CA ASP A 28 10.86 10.67 4.71
C ASP A 28 11.01 9.45 3.80
N PHE A 29 11.31 8.26 4.34
CA PHE A 29 11.34 7.02 3.54
C PHE A 29 10.01 6.76 2.82
N ILE A 30 8.88 6.92 3.52
CA ILE A 30 7.57 6.73 2.90
C ILE A 30 7.32 7.77 1.79
N ARG A 31 7.61 9.04 2.07
CA ARG A 31 7.30 10.16 1.16
C ARG A 31 8.27 10.29 -0.01
N GLU A 32 9.53 9.94 0.17
CA GLU A 32 10.60 10.13 -0.82
C GLU A 32 10.94 8.85 -1.58
N ASN A 33 10.61 7.67 -1.05
CA ASN A 33 10.90 6.39 -1.70
C ASN A 33 9.62 5.63 -2.07
N VAL A 34 8.74 5.36 -1.10
CA VAL A 34 7.60 4.46 -1.33
C VAL A 34 6.56 5.08 -2.28
N PHE A 35 6.03 6.27 -1.98
CA PHE A 35 5.02 6.88 -2.86
C PHE A 35 5.56 7.26 -4.24
N PRO A 36 6.77 7.86 -4.38
CA PRO A 36 7.33 8.17 -5.70
C PRO A 36 7.62 6.93 -6.54
N TYR A 37 7.99 5.81 -5.91
CA TYR A 37 8.14 4.54 -6.63
C TYR A 37 6.82 4.07 -7.23
N ALA A 38 5.75 4.06 -6.43
CA ALA A 38 4.43 3.66 -6.90
C ALA A 38 3.95 4.49 -8.09
N GLU A 39 4.21 5.80 -8.06
CA GLU A 39 3.85 6.73 -9.14
C GLU A 39 4.67 6.49 -10.41
N SER A 40 6.00 6.40 -10.28
CA SER A 40 6.91 6.23 -11.43
C SER A 40 6.76 4.89 -12.14
N HIS A 41 6.40 3.82 -11.42
CA HIS A 41 6.26 2.46 -11.98
C HIS A 41 4.82 2.08 -12.32
N LEU A 42 3.86 2.98 -12.09
CA LEU A 42 2.44 2.72 -12.32
C LEU A 42 2.14 2.32 -13.77
N GLU A 43 2.73 3.04 -14.72
CA GLU A 43 2.48 2.85 -16.14
C GLU A 43 2.98 1.48 -16.61
N ASP A 44 4.25 1.18 -16.36
CA ASP A 44 4.85 -0.10 -16.68
C ASP A 44 4.09 -1.26 -16.02
N PHE A 45 3.66 -1.08 -14.77
CA PHE A 45 2.87 -2.10 -14.08
C PHE A 45 1.54 -2.35 -14.79
N ILE A 46 0.75 -1.31 -15.08
CA ILE A 46 -0.55 -1.45 -15.74
C ILE A 46 -0.39 -2.08 -17.12
N MET A 47 0.63 -1.67 -17.89
CA MET A 47 0.86 -2.17 -19.25
C MET A 47 1.27 -3.66 -19.29
N ASN A 48 1.96 -4.15 -18.26
CA ASN A 48 2.49 -5.52 -18.23
C ASN A 48 1.67 -6.53 -17.41
N ASN A 49 0.68 -6.09 -16.62
CA ASN A 49 -0.04 -6.95 -15.67
C ASN A 49 -1.56 -6.95 -15.92
N TRP A 50 -1.99 -7.19 -17.16
CA TRP A 50 -3.40 -7.09 -17.57
C TRP A 50 -4.36 -7.86 -16.65
N GLU A 51 -4.06 -9.14 -16.39
CA GLU A 51 -4.91 -9.99 -15.54
C GLU A 51 -5.10 -9.45 -14.13
N GLU A 52 -4.06 -8.82 -13.55
CA GLU A 52 -4.14 -8.26 -12.21
C GLU A 52 -4.92 -6.93 -12.17
N VAL A 53 -4.88 -6.15 -13.27
CA VAL A 53 -5.47 -4.80 -13.31
C VAL A 53 -6.86 -4.76 -13.95
N LYS A 54 -7.26 -5.78 -14.73
CA LYS A 54 -8.54 -5.84 -15.45
C LYS A 54 -9.74 -5.66 -14.52
N GLU A 55 -9.79 -6.41 -13.43
CA GLU A 55 -10.87 -6.30 -12.43
C GLU A 55 -10.93 -4.93 -11.76
N ILE A 56 -9.76 -4.31 -11.51
CA ILE A 56 -9.71 -2.99 -10.92
C ILE A 56 -10.15 -1.92 -11.94
N GLY A 57 -9.77 -2.09 -13.21
CA GLY A 57 -10.23 -1.26 -14.31
C GLY A 57 -11.75 -1.28 -14.47
N LEU A 58 -12.38 -2.44 -14.32
CA LEU A 58 -13.85 -2.60 -14.29
C LEU A 58 -14.49 -1.78 -13.17
N LEU A 59 -13.93 -1.85 -11.95
CA LEU A 59 -14.43 -1.08 -10.81
C LEU A 59 -14.30 0.43 -11.02
N LEU A 60 -13.16 0.89 -11.51
CA LEU A 60 -12.91 2.31 -11.79
C LEU A 60 -13.79 2.83 -12.93
N GLN A 61 -14.05 2.00 -13.94
CA GLN A 61 -14.98 2.33 -15.02
C GLN A 61 -16.40 2.57 -14.48
N GLN A 62 -16.92 1.66 -13.64
CA GLN A 62 -18.26 1.80 -13.07
C GLN A 62 -18.39 3.10 -12.27
N GLN A 63 -17.36 3.42 -11.46
CA GLN A 63 -17.31 4.66 -10.68
C GLN A 63 -17.23 5.91 -11.56
N SER A 64 -16.54 5.84 -12.71
CA SER A 64 -16.46 6.96 -13.65
C SER A 64 -17.81 7.29 -14.31
N GLY A 65 -18.70 6.30 -14.46
CA GLY A 65 -20.04 6.47 -15.06
C GLY A 65 -21.12 6.99 -14.10
N ASP A 66 -20.93 6.83 -12.79
CA ASP A 66 -21.93 7.15 -11.75
C ASP A 66 -21.87 8.60 -11.21
N SER A 67 -21.04 9.46 -11.80
CA SER A 67 -20.84 10.84 -11.33
C SER A 67 -22.06 11.73 -11.64
N LYS A 68 -23.09 11.69 -10.79
CA LYS A 68 -24.15 12.71 -10.69
C LYS A 68 -23.69 14.02 -10.05
N GLY A 69 -22.39 14.27 -9.93
CA GLY A 69 -21.83 15.44 -9.27
C GLY A 69 -20.64 16.00 -10.04
N ASN A 70 -20.85 17.18 -10.65
CA ASN A 70 -19.87 18.16 -11.13
C ASN A 70 -18.40 17.72 -11.17
N SER A 71 -18.01 16.99 -12.21
CA SER A 71 -16.61 16.97 -12.65
C SER A 71 -16.54 17.06 -14.17
N GLU A 72 -16.54 18.29 -14.69
CA GLU A 72 -16.35 18.58 -16.12
C GLU A 72 -14.94 18.15 -16.64
N ASP A 73 -14.03 17.69 -15.76
CA ASP A 73 -12.62 17.47 -16.09
C ASP A 73 -12.15 15.99 -16.15
N LEU A 74 -13.01 15.00 -15.87
CA LEU A 74 -12.62 13.59 -15.91
C LEU A 74 -13.08 12.91 -17.20
N ILE A 75 -12.11 12.48 -18.01
CA ILE A 75 -12.36 11.63 -19.18
C ILE A 75 -12.83 10.25 -18.68
N PRO A 76 -14.04 9.79 -19.06
CA PRO A 76 -14.53 8.47 -18.68
C PRO A 76 -13.62 7.36 -19.23
N LEU A 77 -13.50 6.25 -18.49
CA LEU A 77 -12.77 5.09 -18.97
C LEU A 77 -13.53 4.40 -20.12
N PRO A 78 -12.85 4.02 -21.21
CA PRO A 78 -13.46 3.24 -22.29
C PRO A 78 -13.90 1.86 -21.79
N GLN A 79 -14.82 1.20 -22.50
CA GLN A 79 -15.27 -0.16 -22.15
C GLN A 79 -14.09 -1.10 -21.96
N VAL A 80 -14.09 -1.83 -20.85
CA VAL A 80 -13.06 -2.85 -20.58
C VAL A 80 -13.16 -3.90 -21.68
N PRO A 81 -12.06 -4.22 -22.38
CA PRO A 81 -12.08 -5.22 -23.45
C PRO A 81 -12.61 -6.56 -22.97
N THR A 82 -13.54 -7.11 -23.73
CA THR A 82 -14.14 -8.44 -23.49
C THR A 82 -13.43 -9.54 -24.29
N THR A 83 -12.51 -9.15 -25.18
CA THR A 83 -11.72 -10.03 -26.02
C THR A 83 -10.24 -9.98 -25.63
N GLU A 84 -9.47 -10.97 -26.04
CA GLU A 84 -7.99 -10.99 -25.90
C GLU A 84 -7.29 -10.18 -27.01
N ASN A 85 -7.99 -9.20 -27.61
CA ASN A 85 -7.40 -8.35 -28.63
C ASN A 85 -6.37 -7.41 -27.98
N ILE A 86 -5.11 -7.54 -28.40
CA ILE A 86 -3.98 -6.81 -27.82
C ILE A 86 -4.13 -5.29 -28.00
N ASP A 87 -4.63 -4.82 -29.14
CA ASP A 87 -4.79 -3.39 -29.40
C ASP A 87 -5.90 -2.79 -28.51
N GLU A 88 -7.00 -3.52 -28.30
CA GLU A 88 -8.07 -3.12 -27.38
C GLU A 88 -7.56 -3.04 -25.94
N ILE A 89 -6.82 -4.06 -25.49
CA ILE A 89 -6.21 -4.12 -24.15
C ILE A 89 -5.25 -2.96 -23.95
N GLN A 90 -4.32 -2.73 -24.88
CA GLN A 90 -3.35 -1.64 -24.76
C GLN A 90 -4.01 -0.27 -24.77
N ASN A 91 -5.05 -0.07 -25.58
CA ASN A 91 -5.79 1.19 -25.59
C ASN A 91 -6.49 1.44 -24.26
N PHE A 92 -7.11 0.40 -23.66
CA PHE A 92 -7.69 0.51 -22.34
C PHE A 92 -6.63 0.76 -21.25
N GLN A 93 -5.50 0.03 -21.28
CA GLN A 93 -4.41 0.22 -20.31
C GLN A 93 -3.86 1.64 -20.35
N ARG A 94 -3.64 2.24 -21.53
CA ARG A 94 -3.21 3.64 -21.66
C ARG A 94 -4.25 4.60 -21.05
N ALA A 95 -5.53 4.37 -21.31
CA ALA A 95 -6.61 5.16 -20.72
C ALA A 95 -6.66 5.01 -19.19
N LEU A 96 -6.43 3.80 -18.67
CA LEU A 96 -6.37 3.51 -17.24
C LEU A 96 -5.18 4.22 -16.57
N VAL A 97 -3.99 4.20 -17.18
CA VAL A 97 -2.81 4.94 -16.70
C VAL A 97 -3.14 6.43 -16.59
N PHE A 98 -3.68 7.01 -17.65
CA PHE A 98 -4.06 8.42 -17.66
C PHE A 98 -5.08 8.73 -16.57
N TYR A 99 -6.14 7.92 -16.45
CA TYR A 99 -7.18 8.08 -15.44
C TYR A 99 -6.61 8.02 -14.03
N VAL A 100 -5.80 7.01 -13.70
CA VAL A 100 -5.20 6.87 -12.36
C VAL A 100 -4.27 8.04 -12.05
N LYS A 101 -3.40 8.47 -12.97
CA LYS A 101 -2.52 9.62 -12.78
C LYS A 101 -3.31 10.91 -12.50
N GLN A 102 -4.40 11.15 -13.23
CA GLN A 102 -5.28 12.30 -12.97
C GLN A 102 -5.92 12.25 -11.57
N ARG A 103 -6.34 11.07 -11.13
CA ARG A 103 -6.93 10.87 -9.79
C ARG A 103 -5.90 11.08 -8.67
N MET A 104 -4.66 10.65 -8.89
CA MET A 104 -3.53 10.91 -8.00
C MET A 104 -3.24 12.41 -7.89
N ASN A 105 -3.12 13.12 -9.01
CA ASN A 105 -2.90 14.57 -9.05
C ASN A 105 -4.02 15.36 -8.35
N ALA A 106 -5.25 14.85 -8.40
CA ALA A 106 -6.41 15.43 -7.73
C ALA A 106 -6.52 15.04 -6.24
N ASN A 107 -5.53 14.34 -5.66
CA ASN A 107 -5.52 13.84 -4.29
C ASN A 107 -6.82 13.09 -3.89
N ARG A 108 -7.40 12.34 -4.84
CA ARG A 108 -8.66 11.61 -4.59
C ARG A 108 -8.37 10.35 -3.78
N ASN A 109 -9.07 10.20 -2.67
CA ASN A 109 -9.03 8.98 -1.85
C ASN A 109 -9.93 7.89 -2.44
N ASP A 110 -9.51 7.28 -3.54
CA ASP A 110 -10.25 6.26 -4.28
C ASP A 110 -9.77 4.84 -3.90
N PRO A 111 -10.64 3.98 -3.30
CA PRO A 111 -10.25 2.64 -2.89
C PRO A 111 -9.77 1.74 -4.03
N ALA A 112 -10.37 1.84 -5.23
CA ALA A 112 -10.00 1.00 -6.37
C ALA A 112 -8.65 1.46 -6.94
N MET A 113 -8.42 2.77 -7.03
CA MET A 113 -7.13 3.34 -7.42
C MET A 113 -6.02 2.90 -6.47
N LYS A 114 -6.28 2.96 -5.16
CA LYS A 114 -5.32 2.52 -4.13
C LYS A 114 -4.94 1.05 -4.29
N LYS A 115 -5.86 0.18 -4.72
CA LYS A 115 -5.51 -1.23 -5.00
C LYS A 115 -4.42 -1.37 -6.06
N ILE A 116 -4.46 -0.57 -7.14
CA ILE A 116 -3.39 -0.60 -8.17
C ILE A 116 -2.06 -0.17 -7.56
N GLN A 117 -2.03 0.95 -6.82
CA GLN A 117 -0.81 1.39 -6.12
C GLN A 117 -0.29 0.32 -5.16
N GLY A 118 -1.20 -0.39 -4.48
CA GLY A 118 -0.86 -1.52 -3.62
C GLY A 118 -0.20 -2.68 -4.35
N LEU A 119 -0.67 -3.02 -5.56
CA LEU A 119 -0.04 -4.06 -6.38
C LEU A 119 1.36 -3.67 -6.82
N VAL A 120 1.55 -2.42 -7.28
CA VAL A 120 2.88 -1.89 -7.66
C VAL A 120 3.85 -2.02 -6.48
N LEU A 121 3.46 -1.52 -5.31
CA LEU A 121 4.29 -1.53 -4.11
C LEU A 121 4.56 -2.94 -3.58
N ARG A 122 3.56 -3.81 -3.60
CA ARG A 122 3.71 -5.21 -3.21
C ARG A 122 4.78 -5.90 -4.05
N ASN A 123 4.78 -5.65 -5.37
CA ASN A 123 5.79 -6.22 -6.25
C ASN A 123 7.17 -5.62 -5.98
N ALA A 124 7.26 -4.30 -5.77
CA ALA A 124 8.52 -3.62 -5.45
C ALA A 124 9.21 -4.18 -4.18
N PHE A 125 8.44 -4.42 -3.12
CA PHE A 125 9.00 -5.04 -1.90
C PHE A 125 9.38 -6.50 -2.13
N ARG A 126 8.59 -7.25 -2.90
CA ARG A 126 8.85 -8.68 -3.18
C ARG A 126 10.07 -8.91 -4.06
N SER A 127 10.28 -8.07 -5.06
CA SER A 127 11.46 -8.13 -5.94
C SER A 127 12.71 -7.63 -5.25
N GLY A 128 12.56 -6.80 -4.22
CA GLY A 128 13.66 -6.11 -3.55
C GLY A 128 14.04 -4.78 -4.22
N ASP A 129 13.23 -4.29 -5.17
CA ASP A 129 13.41 -2.96 -5.78
C ASP A 129 13.26 -1.85 -4.72
N ILE A 130 12.42 -2.09 -3.71
CA ILE A 130 12.39 -1.33 -2.46
C ILE A 130 12.68 -2.28 -1.31
N ILE A 131 13.65 -1.90 -0.48
CA ILE A 131 13.86 -2.51 0.83
C ILE A 131 13.27 -1.58 1.89
N ALA A 132 12.36 -2.08 2.72
CA ALA A 132 11.72 -1.32 3.77
C ALA A 132 12.75 -0.86 4.81
N GLU A 133 12.83 0.45 5.03
CA GLU A 133 13.60 0.99 6.13
C GLU A 133 12.81 0.81 7.43
N ILE A 134 13.42 0.20 8.45
CA ILE A 134 12.91 0.24 9.82
C ILE A 134 14.01 0.68 10.77
N TYR A 135 13.63 1.32 11.87
CA TYR A 135 14.61 1.81 12.83
C TYR A 135 15.30 0.67 13.60
N PRO A 136 16.60 0.80 13.94
CA PRO A 136 17.32 -0.24 14.69
C PRO A 136 16.72 -0.55 16.06
N ASP A 137 16.15 0.44 16.75
CA ASP A 137 15.48 0.27 18.05
C ASP A 137 14.10 -0.40 17.90
N THR A 138 13.40 -0.16 16.80
CA THR A 138 12.17 -0.91 16.45
C THR A 138 12.49 -2.41 16.34
N VAL A 139 13.57 -2.77 15.65
CA VAL A 139 13.99 -4.18 15.52
C VAL A 139 14.26 -4.80 16.89
N LYS A 140 15.04 -4.13 17.74
CA LYS A 140 15.35 -4.62 19.09
C LYS A 140 14.09 -4.82 19.93
N ALA A 141 13.13 -3.90 19.84
CA ALA A 141 11.85 -4.01 20.54
C ALA A 141 11.04 -5.21 20.06
N LEU A 142 10.91 -5.39 18.73
CA LEU A 142 10.21 -6.52 18.13
C LEU A 142 10.82 -7.87 18.55
N GLU A 143 12.15 -7.97 18.57
CA GLU A 143 12.87 -9.18 19.02
C GLU A 143 12.62 -9.47 20.50
N THR A 144 12.70 -8.44 21.35
CA THR A 144 12.43 -8.57 22.79
C THR A 144 11.00 -9.05 23.03
N TRP A 145 10.01 -8.43 22.40
CA TRP A 145 8.60 -8.79 22.56
C TRP A 145 8.28 -10.17 22.00
N SER A 146 8.98 -10.61 20.95
CA SER A 146 8.87 -11.98 20.45
C SER A 146 9.38 -13.00 21.49
N LEU A 147 10.50 -12.74 22.15
CA LEU A 147 11.03 -13.60 23.23
C LEU A 147 10.08 -13.66 24.44
N GLU A 148 9.35 -12.57 24.69
CA GLU A 148 8.33 -12.48 25.73
C GLU A 148 6.96 -13.06 25.31
N ASN A 149 6.84 -13.67 24.12
CA ASN A 149 5.60 -14.20 23.54
C ASN A 149 4.47 -13.18 23.43
N LYS A 150 4.80 -11.91 23.18
CA LYS A 150 3.80 -10.86 22.95
C LYS A 150 3.38 -10.85 21.50
N GLN A 151 2.11 -10.56 21.25
CA GLN A 151 1.61 -10.35 19.90
C GLN A 151 1.84 -8.90 19.47
N VAL A 152 2.44 -8.70 18.29
CA VAL A 152 2.65 -7.35 17.74
C VAL A 152 1.76 -7.17 16.53
N PHE A 153 0.98 -6.09 16.54
CA PHE A 153 0.09 -5.69 15.47
C PHE A 153 0.46 -4.32 14.93
N THR A 154 0.23 -4.09 13.64
CA THR A 154 0.26 -2.74 13.07
C THR A 154 -1.13 -2.15 12.99
N TYR A 155 -1.22 -0.84 13.15
CA TYR A 155 -2.37 -0.04 12.82
C TYR A 155 -1.94 1.13 11.95
N SER A 156 -2.18 1.00 10.65
CA SER A 156 -1.80 2.02 9.67
C SER A 156 -2.86 2.11 8.56
N THR A 157 -2.90 3.26 7.89
CA THR A 157 -3.80 3.53 6.76
C THR A 157 -3.37 2.85 5.46
N GLY A 158 -2.17 2.26 5.43
CA GLY A 158 -1.64 1.53 4.28
C GLY A 158 -2.40 0.24 3.97
N ILE A 159 -2.28 -0.23 2.74
CA ILE A 159 -2.90 -1.50 2.28
C ILE A 159 -2.23 -2.68 2.98
N ARG A 160 -3.01 -3.61 3.52
CA ARG A 160 -2.54 -4.73 4.35
C ARG A 160 -1.49 -5.55 3.63
N GLU A 161 -1.74 -5.88 2.38
CA GLU A 161 -0.86 -6.71 1.56
C GLU A 161 0.50 -6.04 1.36
N VAL A 162 0.52 -4.70 1.23
CA VAL A 162 1.76 -3.92 1.17
C VAL A 162 2.46 -3.93 2.51
N GLN A 163 1.74 -3.74 3.62
CA GLN A 163 2.34 -3.82 4.96
C GLN A 163 2.99 -5.19 5.20
N VAL A 164 2.35 -6.28 4.78
CA VAL A 164 2.91 -7.63 4.91
C VAL A 164 4.21 -7.78 4.13
N GLU A 165 4.27 -7.31 2.87
CA GLU A 165 5.51 -7.38 2.09
C GLU A 165 6.58 -6.40 2.60
N PHE A 166 6.20 -5.24 3.13
CA PHE A 166 7.09 -4.31 3.81
C PHE A 166 7.83 -5.01 4.95
N PHE A 167 7.13 -5.68 5.87
CA PHE A 167 7.77 -6.37 7.00
C PHE A 167 8.54 -7.63 6.59
N LYS A 168 8.23 -8.25 5.45
CA LYS A 168 9.03 -9.37 4.95
C LYS A 168 10.37 -8.93 4.36
N ASN A 169 10.47 -7.69 3.86
CA ASN A 169 11.58 -7.21 3.05
C ASN A 169 12.19 -5.94 3.64
N THR A 170 12.71 -6.03 4.87
CA THR A 170 13.31 -4.87 5.57
C THR A 170 14.83 -4.82 5.43
N ASN A 171 15.44 -3.68 5.75
CA ASN A 171 16.89 -3.50 5.87
C ASN A 171 17.52 -4.38 6.97
N PHE A 172 16.70 -5.05 7.80
CA PHE A 172 17.10 -6.08 8.76
C PHE A 172 16.54 -7.47 8.41
N GLY A 173 16.21 -7.71 7.14
CA GLY A 173 15.65 -8.95 6.64
C GLY A 173 14.18 -9.15 7.02
N ASN A 174 13.76 -10.41 7.13
CA ASN A 174 12.37 -10.75 7.37
C ASN A 174 11.94 -10.45 8.82
N LYS A 175 10.83 -9.72 8.97
CA LYS A 175 10.15 -9.34 10.22
C LYS A 175 8.65 -9.70 10.20
N ALA A 176 8.27 -10.76 9.49
CA ALA A 176 6.89 -11.23 9.34
C ALA A 176 6.23 -11.72 10.65
N GLN A 177 6.94 -11.73 11.79
CA GLN A 177 6.31 -11.89 13.11
C GLN A 177 5.35 -10.74 13.45
N VAL A 178 5.46 -9.59 12.77
CA VAL A 178 4.54 -8.47 12.90
C VAL A 178 3.23 -8.78 12.16
N SER A 179 2.14 -8.86 12.91
CA SER A 179 0.82 -9.11 12.35
C SER A 179 0.22 -7.83 11.79
N CYS A 180 -0.02 -7.79 10.48
CA CYS A 180 -0.54 -6.59 9.84
C CYS A 180 -2.07 -6.54 9.88
N ALA A 181 -2.62 -5.44 10.38
CA ALA A 181 -4.06 -5.19 10.39
C ALA A 181 -4.39 -3.84 9.73
N ILE A 182 -5.54 -3.80 9.05
CA ILE A 182 -6.20 -2.55 8.67
C ILE A 182 -7.38 -2.41 9.62
N PHE A 183 -7.53 -1.25 10.26
CA PHE A 183 -8.77 -0.92 10.94
C PHE A 183 -9.40 0.25 10.19
N PHE A 184 -10.65 0.08 9.78
CA PHE A 184 -11.49 1.06 9.08
C PHE A 184 -12.47 1.69 10.06
#